data_AF-A0A1Q7AHT2-F1
#
_entry.id   AF-A0A1Q7AHT2-F1
#
_cell.length_a   1.000
_cell.length_b   1.000
_cell.length_c   1.000
_cell.angle_alpha   90.00
_cell.angle_beta   90.00
_cell.angle_gamma   90.00
#
_symmetry.space_group_name_H-M   'P 1'
#
loop_
_entity.id
_entity.type
_entity.pdbx_description
1 polymer ?
#
loop_
_entity_poly.entity_id
_entity_poly.type
_entity_poly.pdbx_seq_one_letter_code
_entity_poly.pdbx_strand_id
1 'polypeptide(L)'
;MQPWQTAIVDAGSAHLRVRGYDALELMQHATFTDMIFLLHHTRLPTDGERRLIDAILIGGADHGPGAPSCAAARLAASGNRQSLSAAVAAGVLTIGDEHGGAGSACMELIAEGLERSRERGTSFAAEAARIVDAARANNTRLPGFGHRVHSVIDSRVDVLFDLARANNLAGDGIAFARALEAAIAERIKRIPLNIDGGLAAIRSSTTARRRARTDPRSRDDRSFI
;
A
#
# COMPACT_ATOMS: atom_id res chain seq x y z
N MET A 1 16.08 20.67 -26.39
CA MET A 1 15.49 20.20 -25.12
C MET A 1 15.51 18.69 -25.17
N GLN A 2 16.09 17.98 -24.20
CA GLN A 2 15.99 16.52 -24.21
C GLN A 2 14.53 16.11 -23.95
N PRO A 3 13.98 15.12 -24.69
CA PRO A 3 12.61 14.69 -24.49
C PRO A 3 12.45 14.01 -23.12
N TRP A 4 11.25 14.11 -22.56
CA TRP A 4 10.86 13.40 -21.33
C TRP A 4 11.03 11.89 -21.51
N GLN A 5 11.78 11.25 -20.61
CA GLN A 5 12.02 9.80 -20.66
C GLN A 5 11.05 9.05 -19.75
N THR A 6 10.56 7.90 -20.21
CA THR A 6 9.72 6.99 -19.42
C THR A 6 10.03 5.54 -19.76
N ALA A 7 9.84 4.65 -18.78
CA ALA A 7 9.92 3.20 -18.96
C ALA A 7 8.56 2.51 -18.80
N ILE A 8 7.46 3.28 -18.76
CA ILE A 8 6.10 2.78 -18.51
C ILE A 8 5.36 2.53 -19.81
N VAL A 9 5.28 3.54 -20.69
CA VAL A 9 4.54 3.48 -21.95
C VAL A 9 5.46 3.92 -23.07
N ASP A 10 5.48 3.14 -24.14
CA ASP A 10 6.13 3.45 -25.42
C ASP A 10 5.02 3.56 -26.48
N ALA A 11 4.79 4.78 -26.96
CA ALA A 11 3.76 5.09 -27.95
C ALA A 11 4.41 5.69 -29.19
N GLY A 12 4.23 5.02 -30.33
CA GLY A 12 4.65 5.48 -31.64
C GLY A 12 3.47 5.50 -32.63
N SER A 13 3.72 5.93 -33.86
CA SER A 13 2.69 6.00 -34.91
C SER A 13 2.09 4.64 -35.27
N ALA A 14 2.79 3.54 -35.00
CA ALA A 14 2.39 2.18 -35.36
C ALA A 14 2.32 1.22 -34.16
N HIS A 15 2.59 1.68 -32.93
CA HIS A 15 2.60 0.83 -31.75
C HIS A 15 2.18 1.57 -30.50
N LEU A 16 1.56 0.85 -29.58
CA LEU A 16 1.33 1.29 -28.22
C LEU A 16 1.69 0.14 -27.29
N ARG A 17 2.74 0.32 -26.49
CA ARG A 17 3.22 -0.71 -25.56
C ARG A 17 3.20 -0.20 -24.13
N VAL A 18 2.71 -1.03 -23.22
CA VAL A 18 2.75 -0.77 -21.77
C VAL A 18 3.70 -1.79 -21.16
N ARG A 19 4.83 -1.33 -20.61
CA ARG A 19 5.92 -2.20 -20.10
C ARG A 19 6.36 -3.28 -21.10
N GLY A 20 6.31 -2.97 -22.40
CA GLY A 20 6.66 -3.90 -23.48
C GLY A 20 5.53 -4.80 -23.97
N TYR A 21 4.38 -4.85 -23.28
CA TYR A 21 3.19 -5.57 -23.73
C TYR A 21 2.42 -4.74 -24.75
N ASP A 22 1.90 -5.37 -25.80
CA ASP A 22 1.06 -4.69 -26.80
C ASP A 22 -0.29 -4.26 -26.18
N ALA A 23 -0.61 -2.98 -26.25
CA ALA A 23 -1.83 -2.45 -25.65
C ALA A 23 -3.11 -2.96 -26.34
N LEU A 24 -3.07 -3.29 -27.63
CA LEU A 24 -4.23 -3.82 -28.36
C LEU A 24 -4.52 -5.26 -27.94
N GLU A 25 -3.49 -6.04 -27.60
CA GLU A 25 -3.66 -7.37 -27.00
C GLU A 25 -4.20 -7.26 -25.57
N LEU A 26 -3.66 -6.33 -24.77
CA LEU A 26 -4.14 -6.07 -23.41
C LEU A 26 -5.62 -5.67 -23.42
N MET A 27 -6.07 -4.84 -24.37
CA MET A 27 -7.49 -4.45 -24.49
C MET A 27 -8.43 -5.64 -24.72
N GLN A 28 -7.96 -6.73 -25.34
CA GLN A 28 -8.79 -7.89 -25.66
C GLN A 28 -8.84 -8.91 -24.52
N HIS A 29 -7.80 -8.98 -23.69
CA HIS A 29 -7.60 -10.12 -22.79
C HIS A 29 -7.29 -9.76 -21.34
N ALA A 30 -6.82 -8.54 -21.06
CA ALA A 30 -6.47 -8.12 -19.72
C ALA A 30 -7.67 -7.48 -19.00
N THR A 31 -7.67 -7.60 -17.68
CA THR A 31 -8.60 -6.87 -16.81
C THR A 31 -8.06 -5.48 -16.47
N PHE A 32 -8.92 -4.60 -15.97
CA PHE A 32 -8.48 -3.30 -15.45
C PHE A 32 -7.45 -3.46 -14.31
N THR A 33 -7.61 -4.48 -13.48
CA THR A 33 -6.69 -4.82 -12.40
C THR A 33 -5.33 -5.29 -12.90
N ASP A 34 -5.29 -6.05 -14.01
CA ASP A 34 -4.04 -6.39 -14.68
C ASP A 34 -3.29 -5.15 -15.14
N MET A 35 -4.00 -4.17 -15.70
CA MET A 35 -3.41 -2.89 -16.12
C MET A 35 -2.86 -2.10 -14.94
N ILE A 36 -3.60 -1.99 -13.84
CA ILE A 36 -3.12 -1.33 -12.62
C ILE A 36 -1.83 -2.02 -12.13
N PHE A 37 -1.82 -3.35 -12.06
CA PHE A 37 -0.65 -4.09 -11.61
C PHE A 37 0.55 -3.86 -12.53
N LEU A 38 0.33 -3.95 -13.85
CA LEU A 38 1.36 -3.79 -14.87
C LEU A 38 1.96 -2.38 -14.88
N LEU A 39 1.19 -1.32 -14.62
CA LEU A 39 1.74 0.04 -14.56
C LEU A 39 2.76 0.20 -13.41
N HIS A 40 2.52 -0.49 -12.30
CA HIS A 40 3.37 -0.45 -11.09
C HIS A 40 4.46 -1.52 -11.06
N HIS A 41 4.36 -2.54 -11.91
CA HIS A 41 5.31 -3.64 -12.02
C HIS A 41 5.83 -3.76 -13.46
N THR A 42 6.58 -4.80 -13.76
CA THR A 42 7.11 -5.06 -15.12
C THR A 42 6.61 -6.39 -15.67
N ARG A 43 5.53 -6.92 -15.09
CA ARG A 43 4.87 -8.18 -15.47
C ARG A 43 3.37 -8.10 -15.15
N LEU A 44 2.59 -8.98 -15.75
CA LEU A 44 1.19 -9.21 -15.37
C LEU A 44 1.10 -9.91 -13.99
N PRO A 45 -0.01 -9.74 -13.27
CA PRO A 45 -0.22 -10.41 -11.98
C PRO A 45 -0.54 -11.89 -12.19
N THR A 46 -0.25 -12.69 -11.17
CA THR A 46 -0.85 -14.03 -11.02
C THR A 46 -2.34 -13.89 -10.68
N ASP A 47 -3.13 -14.96 -10.84
CA ASP A 47 -4.55 -14.94 -10.46
C ASP A 47 -4.77 -14.60 -8.98
N GLY A 48 -3.86 -15.07 -8.12
CA GLY A 48 -3.88 -14.75 -6.70
C GLY A 48 -3.60 -13.28 -6.41
N GLU A 49 -2.62 -12.68 -7.08
CA GLU A 49 -2.33 -11.24 -6.97
C GLU A 49 -3.50 -10.41 -7.51
N ARG A 50 -4.10 -10.81 -8.64
CA ARG A 50 -5.27 -10.14 -9.21
C ARG A 50 -6.43 -10.14 -8.22
N ARG A 51 -6.81 -11.30 -7.69
CA ARG A 51 -7.88 -11.44 -6.68
C ARG A 51 -7.64 -10.59 -5.44
N LEU A 52 -6.41 -10.56 -4.97
CA LEU A 52 -6.05 -9.76 -3.81
C LEU A 52 -6.15 -8.26 -4.11
N ILE A 53 -5.66 -7.79 -5.26
CA ILE A 53 -5.76 -6.38 -5.65
C ILE A 53 -7.22 -5.97 -5.85
N ASP A 54 -8.05 -6.82 -6.45
CA ASP A 54 -9.50 -6.56 -6.56
C ASP A 54 -10.12 -6.35 -5.18
N ALA A 55 -9.81 -7.20 -4.21
CA ALA A 55 -10.31 -7.05 -2.84
C ALA A 55 -9.82 -5.75 -2.17
N ILE A 56 -8.57 -5.34 -2.42
CA ILE A 56 -8.01 -4.08 -1.93
C ILE A 56 -8.77 -2.89 -2.52
N LEU A 57 -8.96 -2.88 -3.84
CA LEU A 57 -9.65 -1.81 -4.55
C LEU A 57 -11.13 -1.71 -4.12
N ILE A 58 -11.80 -2.85 -3.93
CA ILE A 58 -13.18 -2.90 -3.44
C ILE A 58 -13.26 -2.37 -2.00
N GLY A 59 -12.38 -2.83 -1.10
CA GLY A 59 -12.37 -2.44 0.30
C GLY A 59 -12.02 -0.96 0.56
N GLY A 60 -11.34 -0.33 -0.40
CA GLY A 60 -10.94 1.08 -0.37
C GLY A 60 -11.75 2.00 -1.30
N ALA A 61 -12.76 1.49 -2.01
CA ALA A 61 -13.46 2.24 -3.05
C ALA A 61 -14.19 3.49 -2.54
N ASP A 62 -14.80 3.42 -1.36
CA ASP A 62 -15.51 4.53 -0.72
C ASP A 62 -15.62 4.28 0.80
N HIS A 63 -15.70 5.35 1.60
CA HIS A 63 -15.89 5.26 3.06
C HIS A 63 -16.89 6.32 3.58
N GLY A 64 -17.83 6.69 2.72
CA GLY A 64 -18.91 7.62 3.01
C GLY A 64 -18.50 9.09 3.01
N PRO A 65 -19.49 10.00 3.05
CA PRO A 65 -19.28 11.43 2.86
C PRO A 65 -18.53 12.12 4.01
N GLY A 66 -18.37 11.44 5.15
CA GLY A 66 -17.65 11.96 6.31
C GLY A 66 -16.13 11.78 6.25
N ALA A 67 -15.60 11.07 5.26
CA ALA A 67 -14.16 11.05 5.00
C ALA A 67 -13.71 12.41 4.44
N PRO A 68 -12.55 12.96 4.86
CA PRO A 68 -12.05 14.26 4.38
C PRO A 68 -12.05 14.41 2.86
N SER A 69 -11.61 13.37 2.14
CA SER A 69 -11.60 13.33 0.67
C SER A 69 -12.98 13.45 0.04
N CYS A 70 -13.95 12.67 0.54
CA CYS A 70 -15.33 12.73 0.07
C CYS A 70 -15.99 14.07 0.40
N ALA A 71 -15.74 14.62 1.59
CA ALA A 71 -16.28 15.90 2.01
C ALA A 71 -15.73 17.05 1.14
N ALA A 72 -14.41 17.10 0.91
CA ALA A 72 -13.78 18.10 0.07
C ALA A 72 -14.25 18.02 -1.39
N ALA A 73 -14.34 16.82 -1.96
CA ALA A 73 -14.84 16.62 -3.31
C ALA A 73 -16.29 17.12 -3.46
N ARG A 74 -17.16 16.80 -2.50
CA ARG A 74 -18.57 17.26 -2.52
C ARG A 74 -18.70 18.77 -2.36
N LEU A 75 -17.88 19.38 -1.51
CA LEU A 75 -17.85 20.83 -1.34
C LEU A 75 -17.43 21.52 -2.64
N ALA A 76 -16.36 21.06 -3.28
CA ALA A 76 -15.91 21.56 -4.58
C ALA A 76 -16.97 21.38 -5.67
N ALA A 77 -17.60 20.21 -5.75
CA ALA A 77 -18.68 19.93 -6.70
C ALA A 77 -19.89 20.87 -6.50
N SER A 78 -20.19 21.27 -5.26
CA SER A 78 -21.28 22.20 -4.98
C SER A 78 -21.03 23.61 -5.51
N GLY A 79 -19.75 24.04 -5.51
CA GLY A 79 -19.32 25.34 -6.03
C GLY A 79 -19.06 25.36 -7.54
N ASN A 80 -18.70 24.22 -8.14
CA ASN A 80 -18.45 24.09 -9.58
C ASN A 80 -19.01 22.78 -10.14
N ARG A 81 -20.33 22.73 -10.36
CA ARG A 81 -21.04 21.53 -10.83
C ARG A 81 -20.64 21.06 -12.23
N GLN A 82 -20.05 21.94 -13.03
CA GLN A 82 -19.67 21.63 -14.42
C GLN A 82 -18.31 20.90 -14.50
N SER A 83 -17.51 20.91 -13.43
CA SER A 83 -16.19 20.29 -13.42
C SER A 83 -16.10 19.16 -12.39
N LEU A 84 -16.47 17.96 -12.82
CA LEU A 84 -16.30 16.75 -12.00
C LEU A 84 -14.83 16.48 -11.70
N SER A 85 -13.93 16.72 -12.65
CA SER A 85 -12.48 16.52 -12.47
C SER A 85 -11.90 17.43 -11.40
N ALA A 86 -12.35 18.68 -11.30
CA ALA A 86 -11.93 19.59 -10.23
C ALA A 86 -12.42 19.11 -8.86
N ALA A 87 -13.64 18.59 -8.78
CA ALA A 87 -14.18 18.02 -7.54
C ALA A 87 -13.38 16.78 -7.09
N VAL A 88 -13.09 15.86 -8.01
CA VAL A 88 -12.25 14.68 -7.71
C VAL A 88 -10.85 15.11 -7.28
N ALA A 89 -10.23 16.05 -7.98
CA ALA A 89 -8.91 16.58 -7.61
C ALA A 89 -8.90 17.17 -6.20
N ALA A 90 -9.93 17.94 -5.81
CA ALA A 90 -10.05 18.48 -4.46
C ALA A 90 -10.12 17.38 -3.39
N GLY A 91 -10.80 16.27 -3.65
CA GLY A 91 -10.82 15.11 -2.75
C GLY A 91 -9.47 14.39 -2.67
N VAL A 92 -8.81 14.19 -3.82
CA VAL A 92 -7.47 13.55 -3.87
C VAL A 92 -6.43 14.36 -3.11
N LEU A 93 -6.50 15.70 -3.18
CA LEU A 93 -5.57 16.59 -2.47
C LEU A 93 -5.66 16.49 -0.94
N THR A 94 -6.71 15.89 -0.38
CA THR A 94 -6.78 15.64 1.06
C THR A 94 -6.16 14.30 1.46
N ILE A 95 -5.69 13.48 0.52
CA ILE A 95 -5.01 12.22 0.80
C ILE A 95 -3.54 12.53 1.10
N GLY A 96 -3.11 12.18 2.30
CA GLY A 96 -1.80 12.50 2.84
C GLY A 96 -1.59 11.82 4.19
N ASP A 97 -0.63 12.28 4.99
CA ASP A 97 -0.15 11.61 6.19
C ASP A 97 -1.27 11.13 7.14
N GLU A 98 -2.24 12.01 7.42
CA GLU A 98 -3.34 11.75 8.36
C GLU A 98 -4.56 11.07 7.71
N HIS A 99 -4.67 11.06 6.38
CA HIS A 99 -5.79 10.50 5.63
C HIS A 99 -5.27 9.62 4.49
N GLY A 100 -5.12 8.33 4.77
CA GLY A 100 -4.59 7.31 3.83
C GLY A 100 -3.06 7.16 3.81
N GLY A 101 -2.32 8.00 4.54
CA GLY A 101 -0.85 7.95 4.61
C GLY A 101 -0.28 6.95 5.62
N ALA A 102 -1.09 6.44 6.55
CA ALA A 102 -0.64 5.55 7.63
C ALA A 102 -0.03 4.22 7.12
N GLY A 103 -0.36 3.80 5.90
CA GLY A 103 0.12 2.56 5.31
C GLY A 103 1.64 2.53 5.09
N SER A 104 2.26 3.63 4.61
CA SER A 104 3.70 3.65 4.35
C SER A 104 4.51 3.56 5.65
N ALA A 105 4.15 4.37 6.65
CA ALA A 105 4.79 4.35 7.96
C ALA A 105 4.60 3.00 8.67
N CYS A 106 3.43 2.36 8.50
CA CYS A 106 3.20 1.01 9.01
C CYS A 106 4.07 -0.03 8.30
N MET A 107 4.26 0.11 6.99
CA MET A 107 5.10 -0.78 6.19
C MET A 107 6.56 -0.75 6.65
N GLU A 108 7.09 0.46 6.88
CA GLU A 108 8.43 0.70 7.44
C GLU A 108 8.55 0.10 8.85
N LEU A 109 7.59 0.38 9.72
CA LEU A 109 7.55 -0.17 11.08
C LEU A 109 7.62 -1.71 11.09
N ILE A 110 6.82 -2.36 10.23
CA ILE A 110 6.78 -3.82 10.11
C ILE A 110 8.11 -4.33 9.54
N ALA A 111 8.64 -3.70 8.48
CA ALA A 111 9.89 -4.11 7.85
C ALA A 111 11.07 -4.05 8.83
N GLU A 112 11.21 -2.94 9.56
CA GLU A 112 12.24 -2.78 10.58
C GLU A 112 12.07 -3.76 11.74
N GLY A 113 10.83 -3.98 12.20
CA GLY A 113 10.54 -4.93 13.26
C GLY A 113 10.91 -6.37 12.87
N LEU A 114 10.63 -6.76 11.62
CA LEU A 114 11.03 -8.05 11.06
C LEU A 114 12.55 -8.19 10.99
N GLU A 115 13.26 -7.16 10.55
CA GLU A 115 14.74 -7.14 10.50
C GLU A 115 15.35 -7.27 11.90
N ARG A 116 14.91 -6.45 12.86
CA ARG A 116 15.42 -6.48 14.25
C ARG A 116 15.12 -7.81 14.94
N SER A 117 13.95 -8.39 14.70
CA SER A 117 13.60 -9.72 15.22
C SER A 117 14.61 -10.78 14.75
N ARG A 118 15.04 -10.73 13.48
CA ARG A 118 16.04 -11.63 12.92
C ARG A 118 17.43 -11.38 13.49
N GLU A 119 17.87 -10.14 13.50
CA GLU A 119 19.19 -9.75 14.01
C GLU A 119 19.38 -10.15 15.49
N ARG A 120 18.32 -10.01 16.29
CA ARG A 120 18.34 -10.33 17.72
C ARG A 120 18.03 -11.79 18.03
N GLY A 121 17.57 -12.57 17.04
CA GLY A 121 17.06 -13.93 17.26
C GLY A 121 15.85 -13.98 18.20
N THR A 122 15.02 -12.93 18.22
CA THR A 122 13.86 -12.83 19.11
C THR A 122 12.56 -13.08 18.34
N SER A 123 11.54 -13.63 19.00
CA SER A 123 10.23 -13.82 18.38
C SER A 123 9.58 -12.50 17.95
N PHE A 124 8.67 -12.54 16.96
CA PHE A 124 7.88 -11.38 16.55
C PHE A 124 7.09 -10.78 17.71
N ALA A 125 6.56 -11.62 18.61
CA ALA A 125 5.87 -11.16 19.82
C ALA A 125 6.78 -10.33 20.74
N ALA A 126 8.02 -10.78 20.96
CA ALA A 126 8.97 -10.05 21.80
C ALA A 126 9.37 -8.70 21.17
N GLU A 127 9.59 -8.64 19.86
CA GLU A 127 9.94 -7.39 19.19
C GLU A 127 8.74 -6.43 19.10
N ALA A 128 7.55 -6.95 18.79
CA ALA A 128 6.31 -6.17 18.81
C ALA A 128 6.06 -5.54 20.19
N ALA A 129 6.27 -6.29 21.28
CA ALA A 129 6.17 -5.76 22.64
C ALA A 129 7.13 -4.59 22.89
N ARG A 130 8.40 -4.68 22.44
CA ARG A 130 9.37 -3.58 22.56
C ARG A 130 8.93 -2.33 21.79
N ILE A 131 8.42 -2.51 20.57
CA ILE A 131 7.92 -1.41 19.74
C ILE A 131 6.76 -0.71 20.45
N VAL A 132 5.81 -1.49 20.99
CA VAL A 132 4.65 -0.96 21.72
C VAL A 132 5.07 -0.24 23.01
N ASP A 133 6.01 -0.80 23.76
CA ASP A 133 6.54 -0.17 24.97
C ASP A 133 7.22 1.17 24.65
N ALA A 134 8.02 1.23 23.58
CA ALA A 134 8.66 2.45 23.13
C ALA A 134 7.62 3.51 22.69
N ALA A 135 6.60 3.11 21.93
CA ALA A 135 5.53 4.02 21.52
C ALA A 135 4.76 4.56 22.73
N ARG A 136 4.47 3.71 23.71
CA ARG A 136 3.81 4.11 24.97
C ARG A 136 4.68 5.07 25.77
N ALA A 137 5.97 4.78 25.93
CA ALA A 137 6.91 5.63 26.68
C ALA A 137 7.06 7.03 26.04
N ASN A 138 7.03 7.09 24.71
CA ASN A 138 7.14 8.34 23.95
C ASN A 138 5.79 9.02 23.66
N ASN A 139 4.68 8.44 24.12
CA ASN A 139 3.32 8.90 23.82
C ASN A 139 3.04 9.10 22.31
N THR A 140 3.59 8.21 21.48
CA THR A 140 3.41 8.23 20.02
C THR A 140 2.36 7.22 19.57
N ARG A 141 1.68 7.54 18.46
CA ARG A 141 0.71 6.63 17.83
C ARG A 141 1.44 5.62 16.97
N LEU A 142 0.94 4.38 16.96
CA LEU A 142 1.44 3.33 16.06
C LEU A 142 0.69 3.41 14.72
N PRO A 143 1.40 3.61 13.59
CA PRO A 143 0.78 3.68 12.27
C PRO A 143 0.11 2.35 11.90
N GLY A 144 -1.01 2.43 11.18
CA GLY A 144 -1.82 1.26 10.78
C GLY A 144 -2.75 0.73 11.87
N PHE A 145 -2.79 1.35 13.06
CA PHE A 145 -3.67 0.95 14.15
C PHE A 145 -4.70 2.03 14.49
N GLY A 146 -5.92 1.58 14.73
CA GLY A 146 -7.04 2.40 15.14
C GLY A 146 -7.88 2.87 13.96
N HIS A 147 -9.18 3.01 14.22
CA HIS A 147 -10.13 3.45 13.23
C HIS A 147 -11.31 4.16 13.91
N ARG A 148 -11.79 5.26 13.31
CA ARG A 148 -12.87 6.07 13.90
C ARG A 148 -14.22 5.35 13.93
N VAL A 149 -14.52 4.60 12.87
CA VAL A 149 -15.77 3.82 12.72
C VAL A 149 -15.62 2.38 13.24
N HIS A 150 -14.65 1.62 12.71
CA HIS A 150 -14.28 0.29 13.18
C HIS A 150 -13.48 0.33 14.50
N SER A 151 -14.13 0.68 15.60
CA SER A 151 -13.45 0.88 16.90
C SER A 151 -13.03 -0.42 17.59
N VAL A 152 -13.62 -1.56 17.22
CA VAL A 152 -13.37 -2.86 17.85
C VAL A 152 -12.58 -3.78 16.93
N ILE A 153 -13.04 -4.00 15.70
CA ILE A 153 -12.42 -4.84 14.67
C ILE A 153 -12.67 -4.18 13.30
N ASP A 154 -11.64 -4.17 12.45
CA ASP A 154 -11.78 -3.87 11.01
C ASP A 154 -11.82 -5.18 10.21
N SER A 155 -13.03 -5.64 9.90
CA SER A 155 -13.28 -6.92 9.22
C SER A 155 -12.67 -7.00 7.81
N ARG A 156 -12.36 -5.86 7.19
CA ARG A 156 -11.68 -5.82 5.88
C ARG A 156 -10.28 -6.41 5.97
N VAL A 157 -9.59 -6.22 7.11
CA VAL A 157 -8.25 -6.77 7.34
C VAL A 157 -8.29 -8.30 7.36
N ASP A 158 -9.30 -8.89 7.99
CA ASP A 158 -9.47 -10.35 8.05
C ASP A 158 -9.66 -10.94 6.66
N VAL A 159 -10.55 -10.33 5.85
CA VAL A 159 -10.78 -10.71 4.45
C VAL A 159 -9.49 -10.66 3.63
N LEU A 160 -8.72 -9.57 3.75
CA LEU A 160 -7.46 -9.42 3.01
C LEU A 160 -6.41 -10.45 3.43
N PHE A 161 -6.32 -10.77 4.72
CA PHE A 161 -5.37 -11.77 5.22
C PHE A 161 -5.77 -13.19 4.81
N ASP A 162 -7.06 -13.51 4.80
CA ASP A 162 -7.56 -14.81 4.32
C ASP A 162 -7.31 -14.99 2.82
N LEU A 163 -7.55 -13.96 2.01
CA LEU A 163 -7.22 -13.97 0.59
C LEU A 163 -5.72 -14.10 0.36
N ALA A 164 -4.89 -13.38 1.13
CA ALA A 164 -3.44 -13.52 1.02
C ALA A 164 -2.98 -14.96 1.35
N ARG A 165 -3.54 -15.59 2.39
CA ARG A 165 -3.25 -16.99 2.74
C ARG A 165 -3.71 -17.96 1.65
N ALA A 166 -4.96 -17.85 1.20
CA ALA A 166 -5.56 -18.74 0.21
C ALA A 166 -4.82 -18.71 -1.14
N ASN A 167 -4.11 -17.62 -1.44
CA ASN A 167 -3.37 -17.43 -2.68
C ASN A 167 -1.84 -17.53 -2.51
N ASN A 168 -1.35 -18.03 -1.36
CA ASN A 168 0.09 -18.15 -1.06
C ASN A 168 0.88 -16.83 -1.14
N LEU A 169 0.22 -15.71 -0.80
CA LEU A 169 0.80 -14.35 -0.75
C LEU A 169 1.03 -13.88 0.70
N ALA A 170 0.60 -14.65 1.69
CA ALA A 170 0.85 -14.34 3.09
C ALA A 170 2.35 -14.47 3.43
N GLY A 171 2.89 -13.47 4.12
CA GLY A 171 4.27 -13.47 4.60
C GLY A 171 4.39 -13.04 6.07
N ASP A 172 5.64 -12.94 6.54
CA ASP A 172 5.95 -12.62 7.95
C ASP A 172 5.30 -11.32 8.43
N GLY A 173 5.08 -10.33 7.55
CA GLY A 173 4.43 -9.07 7.90
C GLY A 173 3.03 -9.23 8.47
N ILE A 174 2.24 -10.21 8.00
CA ILE A 174 0.92 -10.52 8.56
C ILE A 174 1.06 -11.02 10.00
N ALA A 175 1.99 -11.94 10.24
CA ALA A 175 2.24 -12.47 11.58
C ALA A 175 2.76 -11.38 12.54
N PHE A 176 3.64 -10.51 12.05
CA PHE A 176 4.18 -9.39 12.82
C PHE A 176 3.11 -8.34 13.16
N ALA A 177 2.24 -8.00 12.20
CA ALA A 177 1.14 -7.07 12.43
C ALA A 177 0.14 -7.60 13.48
N ARG A 178 -0.14 -8.91 13.49
CA ARG A 178 -0.93 -9.54 14.55
C ARG A 178 -0.23 -9.57 15.90
N ALA A 179 1.10 -9.74 15.92
CA ALA A 179 1.89 -9.62 17.14
C ALA A 179 1.84 -8.19 17.71
N LEU A 180 1.89 -7.17 16.85
CA LEU A 180 1.69 -5.77 17.23
C LEU A 180 0.28 -5.54 17.80
N GLU A 181 -0.77 -6.01 17.11
CA GLU A 181 -2.16 -5.90 17.58
C GLU A 181 -2.36 -6.50 18.97
N ALA A 182 -1.82 -7.70 19.20
CA ALA A 182 -1.86 -8.38 20.49
C ALA A 182 -1.10 -7.60 21.59
N ALA A 183 0.12 -7.13 21.29
CA ALA A 183 0.92 -6.36 22.22
C ALA A 183 0.26 -5.01 22.59
N ILE A 184 -0.39 -4.35 21.63
CA ILE A 184 -1.15 -3.11 21.87
C ILE A 184 -2.33 -3.39 22.82
N ALA A 185 -3.07 -4.48 22.56
CA ALA A 185 -4.21 -4.88 23.38
C ALA A 185 -3.81 -5.18 24.84
N GLU A 186 -2.65 -5.79 25.05
CA GLU A 186 -2.11 -6.12 26.38
C GLU A 186 -1.58 -4.88 27.13
N ARG A 187 -0.86 -3.98 26.43
CA ARG A 187 -0.05 -2.93 27.07
C ARG A 187 -0.67 -1.55 27.11
N ILE A 188 -1.63 -1.28 26.21
CA ILE A 188 -2.25 0.03 26.05
C ILE A 188 -3.76 -0.09 26.20
N LYS A 189 -4.43 -0.65 25.18
CA LYS A 189 -5.87 -0.95 25.11
C LYS A 189 -6.13 -1.68 23.80
N ARG A 190 -7.32 -2.26 23.64
CA ARG A 190 -7.73 -2.82 22.34
C ARG A 190 -7.85 -1.70 21.30
N ILE A 191 -6.99 -1.77 20.28
CA ILE A 191 -6.99 -0.90 19.11
C ILE A 191 -6.82 -1.82 17.89
N PRO A 192 -7.78 -1.84 16.95
CA PRO A 192 -7.73 -2.76 15.83
C PRO A 192 -6.64 -2.37 14.84
N LEU A 193 -6.05 -3.36 14.18
CA LEU A 193 -5.34 -3.15 12.92
C LEU A 193 -6.35 -2.62 11.89
N ASN A 194 -6.07 -1.49 11.25
CA ASN A 194 -6.95 -0.91 10.22
C ASN A 194 -6.55 -1.40 8.82
N ILE A 195 -7.37 -1.10 7.81
CA ILE A 195 -7.09 -1.52 6.43
C ILE A 195 -5.72 -1.07 5.93
N ASP A 196 -5.25 0.15 6.24
CA ASP A 196 -3.93 0.63 5.83
C ASP A 196 -2.80 -0.24 6.43
N GLY A 197 -2.93 -0.60 7.71
CA GLY A 197 -2.02 -1.53 8.38
C GLY A 197 -2.10 -2.95 7.82
N GLY A 198 -3.29 -3.42 7.45
CA GLY A 198 -3.49 -4.70 6.76
C GLY A 198 -2.77 -4.74 5.40
N LEU A 199 -2.90 -3.68 4.60
CA LEU A 199 -2.19 -3.54 3.32
C LEU A 199 -0.68 -3.52 3.50
N ALA A 200 -0.20 -2.77 4.49
CA ALA A 200 1.21 -2.71 4.85
C ALA A 200 1.76 -4.11 5.21
N ALA A 201 1.04 -4.84 6.05
CA ALA A 201 1.41 -6.18 6.50
C ALA A 201 1.53 -7.20 5.36
N ILE A 202 0.65 -7.10 4.36
CA ILE A 202 0.68 -7.98 3.18
C ILE A 202 1.90 -7.68 2.31
N ARG A 203 2.24 -6.40 2.11
CA ARG A 203 3.40 -6.02 1.29
C ARG A 203 4.73 -6.28 1.99
N SER A 204 4.80 -6.16 3.31
CA SER A 204 6.00 -6.41 4.11
C SER A 204 6.25 -7.91 4.30
N SER A 205 6.45 -8.63 3.19
CA SER A 205 6.99 -9.99 3.22
C SER A 205 8.52 -9.93 3.15
N THR A 206 9.16 -10.87 3.83
CA THR A 206 10.61 -10.91 4.06
C THR A 206 11.46 -11.25 2.85
N THR A 207 10.87 -11.26 1.67
CA THR A 207 11.59 -11.24 0.40
C THR A 207 12.06 -9.82 0.14
N ALA A 208 13.13 -9.44 0.83
CA ALA A 208 13.79 -8.15 0.73
C ALA A 208 13.94 -7.69 -0.73
N ARG A 209 13.15 -6.69 -1.15
CA ARG A 209 13.54 -5.84 -2.27
C ARG A 209 14.58 -4.86 -1.77
N ARG A 210 15.84 -5.31 -1.78
CA ARG A 210 17.00 -4.42 -1.89
C ARG A 210 16.89 -3.68 -3.23
N ARG A 211 16.52 -2.39 -3.21
CA ARG A 211 16.82 -1.29 -4.15
C ARG A 211 15.80 -0.15 -3.88
N ALA A 212 16.15 1.11 -3.69
CA ALA A 212 17.34 1.84 -4.09
C ALA A 212 17.63 3.01 -3.12
N ARG A 213 18.75 2.95 -2.40
CA ARG A 213 19.55 4.16 -2.17
C ARG A 213 20.26 4.42 -3.49
N THR A 214 19.80 5.39 -4.26
CA THR A 214 20.51 5.90 -5.42
C THR A 214 21.82 6.52 -4.95
N ASP A 215 22.93 5.80 -5.15
CA ASP A 215 24.25 6.41 -5.20
C ASP A 215 24.37 7.20 -6.53
N PRO A 216 24.56 8.53 -6.51
CA PRO A 216 24.64 9.35 -7.71
C PRO A 216 25.91 9.12 -8.56
N ARG A 217 26.87 8.28 -8.13
CA ARG A 217 28.24 8.29 -8.69
C ARG A 217 28.65 7.08 -9.53
N SER A 218 27.74 6.23 -10.00
CA SER A 218 28.12 5.02 -10.76
C SER A 218 27.69 4.97 -12.22
N ARG A 219 27.45 6.12 -12.87
CA ARG A 219 27.37 6.20 -14.33
C ARG A 219 28.67 6.76 -14.89
N ASP A 220 29.67 5.89 -14.97
CA ASP A 220 30.73 6.04 -15.95
C ASP A 220 30.79 4.77 -16.80
N ASP A 221 30.79 5.02 -18.11
CA ASP A 221 31.33 4.19 -19.17
C ASP A 221 30.58 2.89 -19.54
N ARG A 222 29.79 2.97 -20.63
CA ARG A 222 30.07 2.24 -21.88
C ARG A 222 29.00 2.51 -22.94
N SER A 223 29.42 3.31 -23.92
CA SER A 223 29.17 3.16 -25.35
C SER A 223 28.33 1.96 -25.80
N PHE A 224 27.15 2.22 -26.35
CA PHE A 224 26.64 1.44 -27.47
C PHE A 224 25.96 2.35 -28.50
N ILE A 225 26.34 2.06 -29.73
CA ILE A 225 25.81 2.48 -31.03
C ILE A 225 24.29 2.24 -31.09
#